data_AF-A0A6A6JHS1-F1
#
_entry.id   AF-A0A6A6JHS1-F1
#
_cell.length_a   1.000
_cell.length_b   1.000
_cell.length_c   1.000
_cell.angle_alpha   90.00
_cell.angle_beta   90.00
_cell.angle_gamma   90.00
#
_symmetry.space_group_name_H-M   'P 1'
#
loop_
_entity.id
_entity.type
_entity.pdbx_description
1 polymer ?
#
loop_
_entity_poly.entity_id
_entity_poly.type
_entity_poly.pdbx_seq_one_letter_code
_entity_poly.pdbx_strand_id
1 'polypeptide(L)'
;MIDITGWEDSAEFNCWAMLCHFGGERTWQRRLTESEGRSHYRESGAYFHPFRANELGRRGTAQITPQTDSAEEFPWESMHRGGQEALLFPTTQDEQNAQGGHLQALSAVGDGRWFHITFFPSRLFKRYCGALMVEPPQRPDFSVCREDNKQKLFGKWIELASYVYKRRQNRQGNQAVKFDRISGSTKRSLKANAPEDSEKREATE
;
A
#
# COMPACT_ATOMS: atom_id res chain seq x y z
N MET A 1 4.21 15.88 7.41
CA MET A 1 3.85 15.31 6.09
C MET A 1 4.99 14.43 5.65
N ILE A 2 4.71 13.37 4.90
CA ILE A 2 5.73 12.48 4.34
C ILE A 2 5.57 12.48 2.82
N ASP A 3 6.62 12.89 2.13
CA ASP A 3 6.67 12.91 0.67
C ASP A 3 7.20 11.57 0.15
N ILE A 4 6.44 10.94 -0.75
CA ILE A 4 6.77 9.64 -1.34
C ILE A 4 7.42 9.72 -2.73
N THR A 5 7.93 10.91 -3.09
CA THR A 5 8.70 11.13 -4.33
C THR A 5 10.07 10.46 -4.26
N GLY A 6 10.58 9.94 -5.40
CA GLY A 6 11.90 9.30 -5.50
C GLY A 6 11.88 7.77 -5.57
N TRP A 7 10.71 7.14 -5.46
CA TRP A 7 10.47 5.71 -5.73
C TRP A 7 9.15 5.52 -6.48
N GLU A 8 9.03 6.17 -7.64
CA GLU A 8 7.75 6.39 -8.32
C GLU A 8 6.97 5.09 -8.62
N ASP A 9 7.63 3.97 -8.90
CA ASP A 9 6.93 2.72 -9.22
C ASP A 9 6.34 2.06 -7.97
N SER A 10 7.05 2.05 -6.83
CA SER A 10 6.55 1.52 -5.56
C SER A 10 5.54 2.47 -4.91
N ALA A 11 5.74 3.78 -5.08
CA ALA A 11 4.79 4.79 -4.62
C ALA A 11 3.43 4.59 -5.29
N GLU A 12 3.40 4.21 -6.57
CA GLU A 12 2.16 3.88 -7.29
C GLU A 12 1.42 2.68 -6.67
N PHE A 13 2.12 1.65 -6.19
CA PHE A 13 1.51 0.55 -5.42
C PHE A 13 0.91 1.05 -4.09
N ASN A 14 1.59 1.94 -3.38
CA ASN A 14 1.08 2.52 -2.14
C ASN A 14 -0.16 3.39 -2.40
N CYS A 15 -0.15 4.18 -3.47
CA CYS A 15 -1.30 4.96 -3.89
C CYS A 15 -2.47 4.07 -4.28
N TRP A 16 -2.23 2.95 -4.97
CA TRP A 16 -3.26 1.94 -5.22
C TRP A 16 -3.85 1.39 -3.92
N ALA A 17 -3.00 1.06 -2.95
CA ALA A 17 -3.47 0.55 -1.65
C ALA A 17 -4.31 1.60 -0.92
N MET A 18 -3.81 2.83 -0.78
CA MET A 18 -4.53 3.94 -0.17
C MET A 18 -5.87 4.18 -0.86
N LEU A 19 -5.88 4.31 -2.19
CA LEU A 19 -7.07 4.62 -2.97
C LEU A 19 -8.06 3.43 -3.01
N CYS A 20 -7.62 2.27 -3.46
CA CYS A 20 -8.50 1.16 -3.83
C CYS A 20 -8.77 0.18 -2.69
N HIS A 21 -7.88 0.11 -1.68
CA HIS A 21 -8.05 -0.79 -0.54
C HIS A 21 -8.45 -0.05 0.73
N PHE A 22 -7.88 1.13 0.98
CA PHE A 22 -8.10 1.92 2.19
C PHE A 22 -9.01 3.14 2.00
N GLY A 23 -9.76 3.21 0.91
CA GLY A 23 -10.83 4.21 0.74
C GLY A 23 -10.34 5.65 0.55
N GLY A 24 -9.13 5.83 0.01
CA GLY A 24 -8.52 7.14 -0.20
C GLY A 24 -7.81 7.71 1.04
N GLU A 25 -7.62 6.91 2.10
CA GLU A 25 -6.92 7.36 3.31
C GLU A 25 -5.45 7.70 3.03
N ARG A 26 -5.04 8.91 3.43
CA ARG A 26 -3.66 9.43 3.31
C ARG A 26 -3.08 9.85 4.65
N THR A 27 -3.88 9.88 5.70
CA THR A 27 -3.50 10.24 7.05
C THR A 27 -3.35 8.95 7.85
N TRP A 28 -2.12 8.69 8.26
CA TRP A 28 -1.75 7.45 8.92
C TRP A 28 -1.13 7.76 10.27
N GLN A 29 -1.29 6.82 11.20
CA GLN A 29 -0.66 6.91 12.51
C GLN A 29 0.70 6.19 12.46
N ARG A 30 1.74 6.83 13.00
CA ARG A 30 3.01 6.18 13.31
C ARG A 30 2.75 5.00 14.25
N ARG A 31 3.57 3.94 14.15
CA ARG A 31 3.58 2.85 15.14
C ARG A 31 3.58 3.41 16.58
N LEU A 32 2.96 2.69 17.51
CA LEU A 32 2.83 3.09 18.91
C LEU A 32 4.11 2.86 19.71
N THR A 33 4.92 1.88 19.27
CA THR A 33 6.23 1.62 19.85
C THR A 33 7.24 1.20 18.79
N GLU A 34 8.54 1.36 19.07
CA GLU A 34 9.59 0.84 18.20
C GLU A 34 9.54 -0.69 17.99
N SER A 35 9.15 -1.44 19.04
CA SER A 35 9.07 -2.90 18.97
C SER A 35 8.03 -3.40 17.98
N GLU A 36 6.95 -2.63 17.74
CA GLU A 36 5.93 -2.97 16.74
C GLU A 36 6.52 -3.07 15.33
N GLY A 37 7.50 -2.23 14.96
CA GLY A 37 8.06 -2.24 13.60
C GLY A 37 8.63 -3.61 13.21
N ARG A 38 9.41 -4.22 14.09
CA ARG A 38 9.98 -5.56 13.84
C ARG A 38 8.91 -6.65 13.78
N SER A 39 7.85 -6.52 14.58
CA SER A 39 6.72 -7.44 14.55
C SER A 39 5.96 -7.28 13.23
N HIS A 40 5.66 -6.04 12.82
CA HIS A 40 4.99 -5.73 11.57
C HIS A 40 5.72 -6.30 10.36
N TYR A 41 7.05 -6.13 10.27
CA TYR A 41 7.83 -6.67 9.16
C TYR A 41 7.73 -8.21 9.02
N ARG A 42 7.65 -8.91 10.16
CA ARG A 42 7.43 -10.36 10.18
C ARG A 42 5.99 -10.72 9.88
N GLU A 43 5.05 -9.94 10.38
CA GLU A 43 3.61 -10.17 10.26
C GLU A 43 3.11 -9.95 8.84
N SER A 44 3.53 -8.88 8.18
CA SER A 44 3.28 -8.63 6.75
C SER A 44 3.83 -9.78 5.91
N GLY A 45 4.97 -10.33 6.35
CA GLY A 45 5.67 -11.42 5.68
C GLY A 45 6.79 -10.94 4.76
N ALA A 46 7.08 -9.64 4.73
CA ALA A 46 8.20 -9.07 3.97
C ALA A 46 9.55 -9.64 4.47
N TYR A 47 9.67 -9.96 5.76
CA TYR A 47 10.81 -10.69 6.36
C TYR A 47 11.15 -12.01 5.66
N PHE A 48 10.17 -12.66 5.02
CA PHE A 48 10.39 -13.94 4.35
C PHE A 48 10.88 -13.81 2.90
N HIS A 49 11.16 -12.57 2.44
CA HIS A 49 11.64 -12.24 1.10
C HIS A 49 10.84 -12.92 -0.02
N PRO A 50 9.51 -12.69 -0.08
CA PRO A 50 8.62 -13.47 -0.93
C PRO A 50 8.87 -13.33 -2.43
N PHE A 51 9.60 -12.31 -2.87
CA PHE A 51 9.83 -12.03 -4.27
C PHE A 51 11.21 -12.48 -4.79
N ARG A 52 12.03 -13.15 -3.96
CA ARG A 52 13.26 -13.78 -4.45
C ARG A 52 12.93 -14.93 -5.40
N ALA A 53 13.74 -15.10 -6.45
CA ALA A 53 13.51 -16.10 -7.50
C ALA A 53 13.31 -17.54 -6.96
N ASN A 54 14.07 -17.92 -5.92
CA ASN A 54 13.97 -19.24 -5.28
C ASN A 54 12.77 -19.38 -4.33
N GLU A 55 12.04 -18.29 -4.05
CA GLU A 55 10.90 -18.25 -3.13
C GLU A 55 9.55 -18.22 -3.87
N LEU A 56 9.49 -17.75 -5.11
CA LEU A 56 8.23 -17.48 -5.83
C LEU A 56 7.22 -18.64 -5.79
N GLY A 57 7.63 -19.83 -6.23
CA GLY A 57 6.75 -21.01 -6.22
C GLY A 57 6.39 -21.46 -4.80
N ARG A 58 7.33 -21.36 -3.85
CA ARG A 58 7.10 -21.72 -2.45
C ARG A 58 6.13 -20.75 -1.78
N ARG A 59 6.14 -19.47 -2.12
CA ARG A 59 5.34 -18.42 -1.47
C ARG A 59 4.03 -18.12 -2.20
N GLY A 60 3.91 -18.47 -3.48
CA GLY A 60 2.74 -18.18 -4.31
C GLY A 60 2.72 -16.74 -4.81
N THR A 61 3.91 -16.19 -5.06
CA THR A 61 4.15 -14.79 -5.45
C THR A 61 4.80 -14.73 -6.82
N ALA A 62 4.86 -13.54 -7.40
CA ALA A 62 5.51 -13.30 -8.68
C ALA A 62 6.25 -11.97 -8.66
N GLN A 63 7.33 -11.90 -9.43
CA GLN A 63 8.03 -10.66 -9.75
C GLN A 63 7.46 -10.04 -11.03
N ILE A 64 7.60 -8.73 -11.20
CA ILE A 64 7.29 -8.01 -12.44
C ILE A 64 8.46 -8.16 -13.43
N THR A 65 9.67 -8.00 -12.92
CA THR A 65 10.94 -8.29 -13.59
C THR A 65 11.86 -9.05 -12.63
N PRO A 66 12.94 -9.71 -13.09
CA PRO A 66 13.91 -10.35 -12.20
C PRO A 66 14.48 -9.41 -11.12
N GLN A 67 14.54 -8.10 -11.39
CA GLN A 67 15.03 -7.07 -10.47
C GLN A 67 14.00 -6.68 -9.39
N THR A 68 12.73 -7.03 -9.56
CA THR A 68 11.69 -6.77 -8.54
C THR A 68 11.65 -7.89 -7.49
N ASP A 69 12.79 -8.12 -6.82
CA ASP A 69 13.02 -9.23 -5.87
C ASP A 69 12.87 -8.86 -4.39
N SER A 70 12.62 -7.58 -4.12
CA SER A 70 12.33 -7.03 -2.80
C SER A 70 10.83 -6.85 -2.60
N ALA A 71 10.42 -6.70 -1.34
CA ALA A 71 9.03 -6.49 -0.95
C ALA A 71 8.82 -5.05 -0.49
N GLU A 72 7.98 -4.31 -1.23
CA GLU A 72 7.32 -3.12 -0.69
C GLU A 72 6.11 -3.56 0.12
N GLU A 73 5.82 -2.88 1.23
CA GLU A 73 4.66 -3.17 2.06
C GLU A 73 3.84 -1.91 2.35
N PHE A 74 2.51 -2.02 2.28
CA PHE A 74 1.63 -0.92 2.68
C PHE A 74 0.37 -1.43 3.40
N PRO A 75 0.05 -0.93 4.62
CA PRO A 75 0.76 0.12 5.37
C PRO A 75 2.18 -0.33 5.79
N TRP A 76 3.13 0.61 5.84
CA TRP A 76 4.54 0.32 6.16
C TRP A 76 4.66 -0.31 7.57
N GLU A 77 5.74 -1.08 7.83
CA GLU A 77 6.05 -1.58 9.20
C GLU A 77 6.04 -0.48 10.26
N SER A 78 6.30 0.73 9.82
CA SER A 78 6.51 1.90 10.65
C SER A 78 5.20 2.67 10.93
N MET A 79 4.06 2.15 10.47
CA MET A 79 2.70 2.61 10.75
C MET A 79 1.99 1.70 11.75
N HIS A 80 1.02 2.25 12.50
CA HIS A 80 0.22 1.48 13.47
C HIS A 80 -0.57 0.34 12.81
N ARG A 81 -1.06 0.55 11.58
CA ARG A 81 -1.79 -0.46 10.80
C ARG A 81 -0.88 -1.34 9.94
N GLY A 82 0.42 -1.37 10.21
CA GLY A 82 1.36 -2.26 9.52
C GLY A 82 1.10 -3.73 9.83
N GLY A 83 2.00 -4.60 9.40
CA GLY A 83 1.96 -6.02 9.79
C GLY A 83 0.85 -6.80 9.12
N GLN A 84 -0.07 -7.37 9.89
CA GLN A 84 -1.08 -8.31 9.35
C GLN A 84 -2.05 -7.67 8.36
N GLU A 85 -2.25 -6.36 8.42
CA GLU A 85 -3.09 -5.64 7.45
C GLU A 85 -2.35 -5.30 6.15
N ALA A 86 -1.01 -5.33 6.17
CA ALA A 86 -0.20 -4.89 5.06
C ALA A 86 -0.39 -5.76 3.81
N LEU A 87 -0.45 -5.07 2.68
CA LEU A 87 -0.31 -5.61 1.34
C LEU A 87 1.16 -5.60 0.97
N LEU A 88 1.57 -6.57 0.16
CA LEU A 88 2.92 -6.70 -0.37
C LEU A 88 2.92 -6.59 -1.89
N PHE A 89 3.96 -5.93 -2.38
CA PHE A 89 4.18 -5.70 -3.80
C PHE A 89 5.64 -6.01 -4.15
N PRO A 90 5.91 -6.61 -5.32
CA PRO A 90 7.28 -6.80 -5.80
C PRO A 90 7.88 -5.43 -6.18
N THR A 91 9.08 -5.15 -5.70
CA THR A 91 9.82 -3.93 -6.00
C THR A 91 11.31 -4.19 -6.14
N THR A 92 12.05 -3.22 -6.68
CA THR A 92 13.51 -3.27 -6.77
C THR A 92 14.17 -2.88 -5.45
N GLN A 93 15.38 -3.38 -5.23
CA GLN A 93 16.18 -2.95 -4.08
C GLN A 93 16.50 -1.45 -4.12
N ASP A 94 16.70 -0.88 -5.31
CA ASP A 94 16.99 0.55 -5.47
C ASP A 94 15.83 1.42 -5.00
N GLU A 95 14.59 1.06 -5.34
CA GLU A 95 13.42 1.78 -4.83
C GLU A 95 13.22 1.59 -3.33
N GLN A 96 13.47 0.39 -2.76
CA GLN A 96 13.47 0.23 -1.30
C GLN A 96 14.51 1.08 -0.60
N ASN A 97 15.70 1.22 -1.18
CA ASN A 97 16.75 2.04 -0.60
C ASN A 97 16.38 3.52 -0.66
N ALA A 98 15.83 3.98 -1.80
CA ALA A 98 15.34 5.35 -1.97
C ALA A 98 14.23 5.65 -0.96
N GLN A 99 13.24 4.77 -0.87
CA GLN A 99 12.17 4.86 0.13
C GLN A 99 12.74 4.94 1.55
N GLY A 100 13.64 4.02 1.92
CA GLY A 100 14.21 3.98 3.26
C GLY A 100 14.84 5.31 3.66
N GLY A 101 15.51 5.99 2.74
CA GLY A 101 16.07 7.33 2.96
C GLY A 101 15.02 8.39 3.30
N HIS A 102 13.85 8.36 2.66
CA HIS A 102 12.77 9.31 2.94
C HIS A 102 11.93 8.92 4.15
N LEU A 103 11.70 7.61 4.37
CA LEU A 103 10.98 7.13 5.55
C LEU A 103 11.77 7.34 6.85
N GLN A 104 13.08 7.62 6.79
CA GLN A 104 13.81 8.15 7.95
C GLN A 104 13.19 9.44 8.50
N ALA A 105 12.55 10.27 7.65
CA ALA A 105 11.84 11.46 8.11
C ALA A 105 10.66 11.13 9.05
N LEU A 106 10.12 9.91 8.99
CA LEU A 106 9.11 9.46 9.94
C LEU A 106 9.67 9.28 11.35
N SER A 107 10.99 9.17 11.56
CA SER A 107 11.56 9.16 12.92
C SER A 107 11.34 10.49 13.65
N ALA A 108 11.17 11.60 12.91
CA ALA A 108 10.78 12.90 13.47
C ALA A 108 9.29 12.97 13.82
N VAL A 109 8.48 12.05 13.28
CA VAL A 109 7.08 11.86 13.69
C VAL A 109 7.09 10.92 14.88
N GLY A 110 6.88 11.46 16.09
CA GLY A 110 6.87 10.65 17.31
C GLY A 110 5.88 9.47 17.22
N ASP A 111 6.17 8.40 17.97
CA ASP A 111 5.30 7.21 18.02
C ASP A 111 3.86 7.58 18.40
N GLY A 112 2.89 6.91 17.77
CA GLY A 112 1.47 7.18 17.90
C GLY A 112 0.99 8.53 17.34
N ARG A 113 1.87 9.36 16.75
CA ARG A 113 1.47 10.61 16.10
C ARG A 113 0.97 10.36 14.69
N TRP A 114 0.03 11.19 14.27
CA TRP A 114 -0.52 11.17 12.92
C TRP A 114 0.36 11.96 11.95
N PHE A 115 0.45 11.46 10.72
CA PHE A 115 1.10 12.14 9.61
C PHE A 115 0.28 11.95 8.35
N HIS A 116 0.43 12.91 7.43
CA HIS A 116 -0.20 12.88 6.13
C HIS A 116 0.81 12.53 5.05
N ILE A 117 0.48 11.58 4.18
CA ILE A 117 1.26 11.20 3.01
C ILE A 117 0.91 12.15 1.87
N THR A 118 1.95 12.67 1.24
CA THR A 118 1.86 13.55 0.07
C THR A 118 2.83 13.08 -1.00
N PHE A 119 2.72 13.65 -2.18
CA PHE A 119 3.61 13.41 -3.30
C PHE A 119 3.80 14.76 -4.02
N PHE A 120 5.03 15.19 -4.27
CA PHE A 120 5.29 16.45 -4.98
C PHE A 120 6.54 16.38 -5.87
N PRO A 121 6.51 16.88 -7.12
CA PRO A 121 5.41 17.57 -7.80
C PRO A 121 4.39 16.62 -8.46
N SER A 122 3.17 17.12 -8.67
CA SER A 122 2.05 16.35 -9.25
C SER A 122 2.30 15.75 -10.64
N ARG A 123 3.24 16.31 -11.41
CA ARG A 123 3.65 15.76 -12.70
C ARG A 123 4.32 14.38 -12.63
N LEU A 124 4.74 13.94 -11.45
CA LEU A 124 5.31 12.61 -11.24
C LEU A 124 4.24 11.57 -10.88
N PHE A 125 2.99 11.99 -10.73
CA PHE A 125 1.89 11.10 -10.39
C PHE A 125 1.58 10.19 -11.57
N LYS A 126 1.63 8.88 -11.32
CA LYS A 126 1.08 7.86 -12.22
C LYS A 126 -0.43 7.74 -11.98
N ARG A 127 -1.07 6.69 -12.50
CA ARG A 127 -2.54 6.55 -12.57
C ARG A 127 -3.20 6.64 -11.20
N TYR A 128 -2.76 5.83 -10.24
CA TYR A 128 -3.34 5.73 -8.91
C TYR A 128 -2.91 6.87 -8.00
N CYS A 129 -1.63 7.28 -8.02
CA CYS A 129 -1.22 8.47 -7.28
C CYS A 129 -1.93 9.73 -7.79
N GLY A 130 -2.12 9.87 -9.10
CA GLY A 130 -2.82 11.01 -9.70
C GLY A 130 -4.28 11.04 -9.29
N ALA A 131 -4.95 9.89 -9.31
CA ALA A 131 -6.31 9.73 -8.83
C ALA A 131 -6.46 9.95 -7.31
N LEU A 132 -5.44 9.62 -6.51
CA LEU A 132 -5.45 9.79 -5.06
C LEU A 132 -5.17 11.24 -4.63
N MET A 133 -4.27 11.93 -5.34
CA MET A 133 -3.73 13.23 -4.97
C MET A 133 -4.36 14.39 -5.76
N VAL A 134 -5.56 14.20 -6.29
CA VAL A 134 -6.31 15.33 -6.89
C VAL A 134 -6.50 16.39 -5.81
N GLU A 135 -6.02 17.61 -6.07
CA GLU A 135 -6.06 18.70 -5.07
C GLU A 135 -7.50 19.02 -4.66
N PRO A 136 -7.75 19.53 -3.44
CA PRO A 136 -9.08 20.02 -3.08
C PRO A 136 -9.56 21.15 -4.00
N PRO A 137 -10.86 21.26 -4.29
CA PRO A 137 -11.99 20.53 -3.67
C PRO A 137 -12.29 19.15 -4.28
N GLN A 138 -11.50 18.66 -5.21
CA GLN A 138 -11.78 17.40 -5.88
C GLN A 138 -11.58 16.22 -4.92
N ARG A 139 -12.51 15.24 -4.98
CA ARG A 139 -12.38 13.97 -4.25
C ARG A 139 -11.48 13.02 -5.03
N PRO A 140 -10.82 12.06 -4.37
CA PRO A 140 -10.07 11.02 -5.08
C PRO A 140 -10.92 10.31 -6.14
N ASP A 141 -10.33 10.01 -7.30
CA ASP A 141 -11.03 9.35 -8.40
C ASP A 141 -10.99 7.82 -8.23
N PHE A 142 -12.00 7.25 -7.58
CA PHE A 142 -12.10 5.80 -7.39
C PHE A 142 -12.48 5.02 -8.68
N SER A 143 -12.77 5.70 -9.79
CA SER A 143 -13.10 4.99 -11.05
C SER A 143 -11.94 4.12 -11.51
N VAL A 144 -10.69 4.57 -11.31
CA VAL A 144 -9.48 3.84 -11.69
C VAL A 144 -9.33 2.51 -10.96
N CYS A 145 -9.97 2.33 -9.78
CA CYS A 145 -9.92 1.08 -9.02
C CYS A 145 -10.79 -0.03 -9.64
N ARG A 146 -11.75 0.32 -10.49
CA ARG A 146 -12.59 -0.64 -11.23
C ARG A 146 -11.96 -1.06 -12.55
N GLU A 147 -11.10 -0.21 -13.09
CA GLU A 147 -10.42 -0.36 -14.37
C GLU A 147 -8.91 -0.46 -14.11
N ASP A 148 -8.42 -1.65 -13.75
CA ASP A 148 -6.98 -1.89 -13.57
C ASP A 148 -6.26 -2.03 -14.91
N ASN A 149 -6.33 -0.95 -15.71
CA ASN A 149 -5.69 -0.88 -17.01
C ASN A 149 -4.18 -0.98 -16.86
N LYS A 150 -3.54 -1.59 -17.85
CA LYS A 150 -2.10 -1.74 -17.88
C LYS A 150 -1.41 -0.38 -17.80
N GLN A 151 -0.41 -0.29 -16.93
CA GLN A 151 0.50 0.84 -16.84
C GLN A 151 1.95 0.38 -16.79
N LYS A 152 2.87 1.29 -17.16
CA LYS A 152 4.30 0.99 -17.19
C LYS A 152 4.92 1.18 -15.80
N LEU A 153 5.25 0.07 -15.15
CA LEU A 153 5.95 0.00 -13.87
C LEU A 153 7.16 -0.91 -14.02
N PHE A 154 8.30 -0.51 -13.48
CA PHE A 154 9.59 -1.20 -13.59
C PHE A 154 9.94 -1.59 -15.04
N GLY A 155 9.60 -0.71 -15.98
CA GLY A 155 9.81 -0.93 -17.42
C GLY A 155 8.85 -1.89 -18.11
N LYS A 156 7.87 -2.48 -17.41
CA LYS A 156 6.88 -3.44 -17.96
C LYS A 156 5.46 -2.89 -17.90
N TRP A 157 4.67 -3.22 -18.92
CA TRP A 157 3.22 -2.95 -18.91
C TRP A 157 2.51 -4.03 -18.10
N ILE A 158 1.97 -3.65 -16.94
CA ILE A 158 1.29 -4.57 -16.02
C ILE A 158 -0.04 -4.03 -15.54
N GLU A 159 -0.94 -4.93 -15.18
CA GLU A 159 -2.11 -4.65 -14.35
C GLU A 159 -1.65 -4.71 -12.90
N LEU A 160 -1.76 -3.61 -12.16
CA LEU A 160 -1.11 -3.46 -10.86
C LEU A 160 -1.70 -4.46 -9.84
N ALA A 161 -3.03 -4.63 -9.84
CA ALA A 161 -3.73 -5.53 -8.93
C ALA A 161 -3.30 -7.00 -9.12
N SER A 162 -2.73 -7.37 -10.28
CA SER A 162 -2.16 -8.70 -10.49
C SER A 162 -0.90 -9.00 -9.65
N TYR A 163 -0.29 -7.98 -9.06
CA TYR A 163 0.93 -8.06 -8.25
C TYR A 163 0.72 -7.62 -6.80
N VAL A 164 -0.53 -7.58 -6.33
CA VAL A 164 -0.87 -7.28 -4.94
C VAL A 164 -1.09 -8.56 -4.17
N TYR A 165 -0.33 -8.75 -3.10
CA TYR A 165 -0.35 -9.94 -2.28
C TYR A 165 -0.69 -9.59 -0.83
N LYS A 166 -1.39 -10.48 -0.14
CA LYS A 166 -1.52 -10.43 1.32
C LYS A 166 -1.08 -11.75 1.89
N ARG A 167 -0.35 -11.72 3.00
CA ARG A 167 0.04 -12.95 3.67
C ARG A 167 -1.20 -13.71 4.12
N ARG A 168 -1.23 -15.00 3.81
CA ARG A 168 -2.26 -15.91 4.30
C ARG A 168 -2.07 -16.11 5.80
N GLN A 169 -3.11 -15.84 6.59
CA GLN A 169 -3.10 -16.16 8.01
C GLN A 169 -3.28 -17.67 8.18
N ASN A 170 -2.18 -18.36 8.53
CA ASN A 170 -2.23 -19.79 8.83
C ASN A 170 -2.78 -19.96 10.25
N ARG A 171 -3.94 -20.64 10.39
CA ARG A 171 -4.50 -21.01 11.71
C ARG A 171 -3.72 -22.13 12.41
N GLN A 172 -2.78 -22.76 11.72
CA GLN A 172 -2.00 -23.92 12.18
C GLN A 172 -0.50 -23.62 11.99
N GLY A 173 0.24 -23.50 13.09
CA GLY A 173 1.59 -22.92 13.16
C GLY A 173 2.71 -23.63 12.36
N ASN A 174 2.42 -24.76 11.70
CA ASN A 174 3.43 -25.55 10.97
C ASN A 174 3.35 -25.42 9.44
N GLN A 175 2.45 -24.61 8.89
CA GLN A 175 2.39 -24.41 7.44
C GLN A 175 3.39 -23.36 6.97
N ALA A 176 4.04 -23.62 5.83
CA ALA A 176 4.88 -22.64 5.16
C ALA A 176 4.11 -21.33 4.91
N VAL A 177 4.75 -20.18 5.14
CA VAL A 177 4.14 -18.87 4.84
C VAL A 177 3.85 -18.78 3.35
N LYS A 178 2.58 -18.50 3.02
CA LYS A 178 2.02 -18.35 1.68
C LYS A 178 1.33 -17.00 1.57
N PHE A 179 1.13 -16.55 0.34
CA PHE A 179 0.46 -15.29 0.05
C PHE A 179 -0.71 -15.54 -0.90
N ASP A 180 -1.80 -14.81 -0.64
CA ASP A 180 -2.97 -14.76 -1.50
C ASP A 180 -2.91 -13.49 -2.33
N ARG A 181 -3.11 -13.62 -3.64
CA ARG A 181 -3.28 -12.46 -4.51
C ARG A 181 -4.61 -11.79 -4.19
N ILE A 182 -4.61 -10.48 -3.96
CA ILE A 182 -5.83 -9.72 -3.79
C ILE A 182 -6.40 -9.45 -5.17
N SER A 183 -7.43 -10.21 -5.58
CA SER A 183 -8.09 -9.98 -6.86
C SER A 183 -8.71 -8.58 -6.87
N GLY A 184 -8.36 -7.76 -7.87
CA GLY A 184 -8.78 -6.36 -8.05
C GLY A 184 -10.28 -6.11 -8.27
N SER A 185 -11.17 -7.05 -7.93
CA SER A 185 -12.62 -6.80 -7.92
C SER A 185 -13.16 -6.76 -6.50
N THR A 186 -12.78 -5.74 -5.73
CA THR A 186 -13.50 -5.34 -4.51
C THR A 186 -14.84 -4.68 -4.88
N LYS A 187 -15.71 -5.37 -5.62
CA LYS A 187 -17.15 -5.00 -5.71
C LYS A 187 -17.83 -5.01 -4.33
N ARG A 188 -17.22 -5.63 -3.30
CA ARG A 188 -17.82 -5.78 -1.96
C ARG A 188 -17.41 -4.73 -0.91
N SER A 189 -16.30 -4.00 -1.06
CA SER A 189 -15.84 -3.09 0.01
C SER A 189 -16.33 -1.64 -0.14
N LEU A 190 -16.60 -1.19 -1.36
CA LEU A 190 -17.01 0.21 -1.62
C LEU A 190 -18.43 0.56 -1.13
N LYS A 191 -19.24 -0.42 -0.67
CA LYS A 191 -20.55 -0.15 -0.07
C LYS A 191 -20.49 0.16 1.43
N ALA A 192 -19.40 -0.15 2.13
CA ALA A 192 -19.36 -0.03 3.59
C ALA A 192 -18.86 1.34 4.10
N ASN A 193 -18.21 2.15 3.26
CA ASN A 193 -17.55 3.40 3.68
C ASN A 193 -17.95 4.63 2.85
N ALA A 194 -19.07 4.58 2.12
CA ALA A 194 -19.68 5.84 1.69
C ALA A 194 -20.15 6.55 2.97
N PRO A 195 -19.71 7.79 3.26
CA PRO A 195 -20.27 8.54 4.37
C PRO A 195 -21.78 8.64 4.12
N GLU A 196 -22.58 8.06 5.01
CA GLU A 196 -24.02 8.34 5.02
C GLU A 196 -24.15 9.85 5.17
N ASP A 197 -24.80 10.48 4.19
CA ASP A 197 -25.20 11.88 4.24
C ASP A 197 -25.99 12.10 5.54
N SER A 198 -25.32 12.69 6.52
CA SER A 198 -25.92 13.19 7.75
C SER A 198 -26.58 14.54 7.46
N GLU A 199 -27.55 14.52 6.55
CA GLU A 199 -28.45 15.63 6.29
C GLU A 199 -29.89 15.12 6.40
N LYS A 200 -30.43 15.21 7.62
CA LYS A 200 -31.84 15.54 7.97
C LYS A 200 -32.15 15.13 9.42
N ARG A 201 -31.94 16.06 10.34
CA ARG A 201 -32.78 16.25 11.54
C ARG A 201 -32.96 17.75 11.69
N GLU A 202 -34.07 18.26 11.16
CA GLU A 202 -35.31 18.57 11.88
C GLU A 202 -35.35 20.06 12.21
N ALA A 203 -36.06 20.79 11.35
CA ALA A 203 -36.66 22.08 11.67
C ALA A 203 -38.18 21.87 11.64
N THR A 204 -38.76 21.71 12.83
CA THR A 204 -40.19 21.74 13.22
C THR A 204 -40.20 21.30 14.69
N GLU A 205 -40.70 22.03 15.69
CA GLU A 205 -41.52 23.23 15.83
C GLU A 205 -41.00 24.05 17.02
#